data_AF-A0A972V611-F1
#
_entry.id   AF-A0A972V611-F1
#
_cell.length_a   1.000
_cell.length_b   1.000
_cell.length_c   1.000
_cell.angle_alpha   90.00
_cell.angle_beta   90.00
_cell.angle_gamma   90.00
#
_symmetry.space_group_name_H-M   'P 1'
#
loop_
_entity.id
_entity.type
_entity.pdbx_description
1 polymer ?
#
loop_
_entity_poly.entity_id
_entity_poly.type
_entity_poly.pdbx_seq_one_letter_code
_entity_poly.pdbx_strand_id
1 'polypeptide(L)'
;MTIKHDRDRFVAFAFAAADAFLEIDRAGTITYAHGALEWLAGAGAGALVDQKLDGHLDSRSQSLLNAGIEHLARAGRLGPLTLKFQIGNGKQRAVEAYGTSLPNYPDRVFLAFKAPSKLRQHVPSSPESTDHQTGLIKPEDFKQATAVLARASRNEGEKLDVSLVDVGGL
;
A
#
# COMPACT_ATOMS: atom_id res chain seq x y z
N MET A 1 -24.97 -22.24 0.72
CA MET A 1 -23.83 -21.52 1.32
C MET A 1 -24.38 -20.42 2.21
N THR A 2 -23.89 -20.29 3.43
CA THR A 2 -24.34 -19.26 4.39
C THR A 2 -23.53 -17.98 4.19
N ILE A 3 -24.18 -16.82 4.32
CA ILE A 3 -23.56 -15.47 4.21
C ILE A 3 -22.30 -15.34 5.06
N LYS A 4 -22.28 -15.97 6.24
CA LYS A 4 -21.12 -15.99 7.15
C LYS A 4 -19.87 -16.60 6.49
N HIS A 5 -20.04 -17.70 5.75
CA HIS A 5 -18.93 -18.43 5.14
C HIS A 5 -18.27 -17.64 4.01
N ASP A 6 -19.08 -16.99 3.16
CA ASP A 6 -18.54 -16.17 2.08
C ASP A 6 -17.87 -14.89 2.61
N ARG A 7 -18.43 -14.29 3.67
CA ARG A 7 -17.78 -13.18 4.38
C ARG A 7 -16.40 -13.57 4.91
N ASP A 8 -16.29 -14.70 5.59
CA ASP A 8 -15.02 -15.13 6.19
C ASP A 8 -13.96 -15.41 5.10
N ARG A 9 -14.36 -15.89 3.90
CA ARG A 9 -13.47 -16.00 2.73
C ARG A 9 -12.98 -14.64 2.22
N PHE A 10 -13.87 -13.66 2.07
CA PHE A 10 -13.46 -12.32 1.63
C PHE A 10 -12.52 -11.66 2.63
N VAL A 11 -12.72 -11.88 3.92
CA VAL A 11 -11.80 -11.42 4.96
C VAL A 11 -10.42 -12.06 4.81
N ALA A 12 -10.36 -13.38 4.57
CA ALA A 12 -9.10 -14.07 4.32
C ALA A 12 -8.37 -13.53 3.06
N PHE A 13 -9.10 -13.31 1.96
CA PHE A 13 -8.52 -12.71 0.75
C PHE A 13 -8.02 -11.28 0.98
N ALA A 14 -8.74 -10.48 1.74
CA ALA A 14 -8.33 -9.12 2.08
C ALA A 14 -7.00 -9.14 2.84
N PHE A 15 -6.90 -9.90 3.94
CA PHE A 15 -5.67 -10.00 4.74
C PHE A 15 -4.49 -10.63 3.99
N ALA A 16 -4.74 -11.48 2.99
CA ALA A 16 -3.68 -11.98 2.12
C ALA A 16 -3.14 -10.90 1.16
N ALA A 17 -3.95 -9.87 0.85
CA ALA A 17 -3.61 -8.86 -0.15
C ALA A 17 -3.07 -7.55 0.45
N ALA A 18 -3.36 -7.24 1.72
CA ALA A 18 -3.01 -5.98 2.35
C ALA A 18 -2.82 -6.09 3.87
N ASP A 19 -2.06 -5.13 4.41
CA ASP A 19 -1.70 -5.07 5.83
C ASP A 19 -2.73 -4.30 6.66
N ALA A 20 -3.37 -3.29 6.07
CA ALA A 20 -4.35 -2.44 6.75
C ALA A 20 -5.46 -1.96 5.81
N PHE A 21 -6.62 -1.66 6.39
CA PHE A 21 -7.82 -1.21 5.67
C PHE A 21 -8.42 0.01 6.35
N LEU A 22 -8.81 0.99 5.55
CA LEU A 22 -9.60 2.14 5.99
C LEU A 22 -10.83 2.28 5.12
N GLU A 23 -11.94 2.71 5.71
CA GLU A 23 -13.07 3.30 4.98
C GLU A 23 -13.06 4.79 5.24
N ILE A 24 -13.28 5.60 4.21
CA ILE A 24 -13.48 7.04 4.36
C ILE A 24 -14.82 7.47 3.76
N ASP A 25 -15.39 8.53 4.32
CA ASP A 25 -16.52 9.25 3.73
C ASP A 25 -16.07 10.21 2.59
N ARG A 26 -17.03 10.89 1.95
CA ARG A 26 -16.76 11.90 0.92
C ARG A 26 -15.91 13.08 1.38
N ALA A 27 -15.89 13.36 2.67
CA ALA A 27 -15.09 14.43 3.23
C ALA A 27 -13.68 13.94 3.63
N GLY A 28 -13.35 12.66 3.39
CA GLY A 28 -12.06 12.07 3.76
C GLY A 28 -11.96 11.69 5.25
N THR A 29 -13.07 11.67 5.98
CA THR A 29 -13.13 11.25 7.38
C THR A 29 -13.10 9.72 7.44
N ILE A 30 -12.23 9.16 8.29
CA ILE A 30 -12.11 7.72 8.49
C ILE A 30 -13.32 7.21 9.26
N THR A 31 -14.13 6.36 8.65
CA THR A 31 -15.35 5.77 9.25
C THR A 31 -15.15 4.32 9.68
N TYR A 32 -14.10 3.67 9.21
CA TYR A 32 -13.70 2.34 9.64
C TYR A 32 -12.19 2.17 9.50
N ALA A 33 -11.58 1.43 10.42
CA ALA A 33 -10.15 1.11 10.39
C ALA A 33 -9.89 -0.30 10.94
N HIS A 34 -9.06 -1.09 10.24
CA HIS A 34 -8.64 -2.41 10.72
C HIS A 34 -7.26 -2.81 10.16
N GLY A 35 -6.60 -3.77 10.83
CA GLY A 35 -5.33 -4.36 10.40
C GLY A 35 -4.14 -3.79 11.17
N ALA A 36 -2.98 -3.72 10.53
CA ALA A 36 -1.72 -3.27 11.11
C ALA A 36 -1.65 -1.73 11.25
N LEU A 37 -2.62 -1.11 11.93
CA LEU A 37 -2.79 0.36 12.00
C LEU A 37 -1.68 1.07 12.78
N GLU A 38 -1.17 0.46 13.86
CA GLU A 38 0.02 0.96 14.58
C GLU A 38 1.24 1.02 13.65
N TRP A 39 1.38 0.02 12.78
CA TRP A 39 2.40 0.05 11.74
C TRP A 39 2.02 1.02 10.60
N LEU A 40 0.77 1.23 10.25
CA LEU A 40 0.42 2.18 9.18
C LEU A 40 0.65 3.64 9.60
N ALA A 41 0.05 4.03 10.73
CA ALA A 41 -0.12 5.42 11.15
C ALA A 41 0.43 5.73 12.55
N GLY A 42 1.02 4.75 13.25
CA GLY A 42 1.49 4.93 14.63
C GLY A 42 0.36 5.09 15.65
N ALA A 43 -0.86 4.66 15.29
CA ALA A 43 -2.04 4.75 16.14
C ALA A 43 -3.03 3.61 15.83
N GLY A 44 -3.74 3.14 16.85
CA GLY A 44 -4.81 2.15 16.73
C GLY A 44 -6.12 2.72 16.17
N ALA A 45 -7.06 1.82 15.83
CA ALA A 45 -8.34 2.17 15.19
C ALA A 45 -9.13 3.26 15.94
N GLY A 46 -9.21 3.17 17.27
CA GLY A 46 -9.98 4.13 18.08
C GLY A 46 -9.44 5.57 18.05
N ALA A 47 -8.17 5.76 17.66
CA ALA A 47 -7.57 7.08 17.47
C ALA A 47 -7.65 7.58 16.03
N LEU A 48 -7.90 6.67 15.07
CA LEU A 48 -7.99 7.00 13.64
C LEU A 48 -9.42 7.26 13.18
N VAL A 49 -10.39 6.51 13.70
CA VAL A 49 -11.81 6.72 13.37
C VAL A 49 -12.23 8.13 13.79
N ASP A 50 -13.07 8.75 12.97
CA ASP A 50 -13.52 10.15 13.05
C ASP A 50 -12.44 11.21 12.78
N GLN A 51 -11.21 10.81 12.46
CA GLN A 51 -10.16 11.73 11.99
C GLN A 51 -10.17 11.88 10.47
N LYS A 52 -9.59 12.97 9.97
CA LYS A 52 -9.33 13.14 8.54
C LYS A 52 -8.08 12.37 8.13
N LEU A 53 -8.18 11.55 7.08
CA LEU A 53 -7.05 10.75 6.59
C LEU A 53 -5.87 11.63 6.13
N ASP A 54 -6.15 12.75 5.49
CA ASP A 54 -5.11 13.69 5.01
C ASP A 54 -4.24 14.27 6.15
N GLY A 55 -4.82 14.45 7.33
CA GLY A 55 -4.11 14.86 8.55
C GLY A 55 -3.02 13.89 9.01
N HIS A 56 -3.05 12.63 8.54
CA HIS A 56 -2.01 11.64 8.82
C HIS A 56 -0.96 11.53 7.72
N LEU A 57 -1.09 12.30 6.63
CA LEU A 57 -0.24 12.22 5.45
C LEU A 57 0.71 13.42 5.33
N ASP A 58 1.83 13.25 4.62
CA ASP A 58 2.62 14.40 4.17
C ASP A 58 1.87 15.22 3.10
N SER A 59 2.24 16.49 2.92
CA SER A 59 1.51 17.42 2.04
C SER A 59 1.39 16.92 0.59
N ARG A 60 2.43 16.27 0.07
CA ARG A 60 2.41 15.67 -1.27
C ARG A 60 1.39 14.53 -1.35
N SER A 61 1.35 13.67 -0.34
CA SER A 61 0.42 12.54 -0.28
C SER A 61 -1.01 12.99 -0.06
N GLN A 62 -1.24 14.11 0.64
CA GLN A 62 -2.57 14.73 0.74
C GLN A 62 -3.11 15.13 -0.64
N SER A 63 -2.30 15.82 -1.44
CA SER A 63 -2.70 16.20 -2.81
C SER A 63 -2.96 14.97 -3.70
N LEU A 64 -2.11 13.93 -3.58
CA LEU A 64 -2.28 12.68 -4.31
C LEU A 64 -3.55 11.91 -3.91
N LEU A 65 -3.84 11.85 -2.60
CA LEU A 65 -5.05 11.21 -2.10
C LEU A 65 -6.30 11.89 -2.65
N ASN A 66 -6.36 13.23 -2.61
CA ASN A 66 -7.51 13.99 -3.10
C ASN A 66 -7.75 13.76 -4.60
N ALA A 67 -6.69 13.81 -5.41
CA ALA A 67 -6.78 13.49 -6.84
C ALA A 67 -7.23 12.03 -7.07
N GLY A 68 -6.78 11.10 -6.23
CA GLY A 68 -7.18 9.70 -6.28
C GLY A 68 -8.66 9.47 -5.94
N ILE A 69 -9.19 10.18 -4.94
CA ILE A 69 -10.61 10.14 -4.56
C ILE A 69 -11.48 10.68 -5.68
N GLU A 70 -11.10 11.80 -6.31
CA GLU A 70 -11.82 12.33 -7.47
C GLU A 70 -11.81 11.35 -8.65
N HIS A 71 -10.70 10.64 -8.86
CA HIS A 71 -10.59 9.60 -9.88
C HIS A 71 -11.51 8.40 -9.59
N LEU A 72 -11.57 7.96 -8.34
CA LEU A 72 -12.42 6.85 -7.89
C LEU A 72 -13.91 7.10 -8.19
N ALA A 73 -14.37 8.33 -8.04
CA ALA A 73 -15.75 8.70 -8.36
C ALA A 73 -16.12 8.44 -9.84
N ARG A 74 -15.13 8.38 -10.74
CA ARG A 74 -15.33 8.12 -12.19
C ARG A 74 -14.97 6.70 -12.60
N ALA A 75 -13.86 6.17 -12.09
CA ALA A 75 -13.29 4.90 -12.52
C ALA A 75 -13.64 3.70 -11.62
N GLY A 76 -14.16 3.95 -10.41
CA GLY A 76 -14.53 2.93 -9.43
C GLY A 76 -13.37 2.24 -8.71
N ARG A 77 -12.13 2.34 -9.24
CA ARG A 77 -10.90 1.77 -8.66
C ARG A 77 -9.71 2.72 -8.78
N LEU A 78 -8.73 2.56 -7.90
CA LEU A 78 -7.49 3.34 -7.80
C LEU A 78 -6.34 2.44 -7.35
N GLY A 79 -5.13 2.73 -7.84
CA GLY A 79 -3.88 2.22 -7.29
C GLY A 79 -3.03 1.46 -8.31
N PRO A 80 -1.76 1.15 -7.96
CA PRO A 80 -1.11 1.52 -6.71
C PRO A 80 -0.79 3.02 -6.63
N LEU A 81 -1.05 3.63 -5.48
CA LEU A 81 -0.68 5.00 -5.15
C LEU A 81 0.30 5.01 -3.98
N THR A 82 1.50 5.56 -4.17
CA THR A 82 2.47 5.67 -3.07
C THR A 82 2.12 6.88 -2.19
N LEU A 83 1.75 6.62 -0.95
CA LEU A 83 1.46 7.64 0.07
C LEU A 83 2.49 7.58 1.20
N LYS A 84 2.66 8.67 1.93
CA LYS A 84 3.53 8.75 3.11
C LYS A 84 2.74 9.16 4.33
N PHE A 85 2.64 8.26 5.30
CA PHE A 85 2.07 8.51 6.62
C PHE A 85 3.10 9.15 7.54
N GLN A 86 2.65 10.07 8.39
CA GLN A 86 3.43 10.64 9.49
C GLN A 86 3.29 9.74 10.71
N ILE A 87 4.42 9.23 11.23
CA ILE A 87 4.46 8.22 12.30
C ILE A 87 5.28 8.71 13.49
N GLY A 88 4.85 9.82 14.10
CA GLY A 88 5.46 10.41 15.31
C GLY A 88 6.92 10.89 15.15
N ASN A 89 7.37 11.80 16.00
CA ASN A 89 8.78 12.25 16.06
C ASN A 89 9.40 12.63 14.69
N GLY A 90 8.60 13.21 13.78
CA GLY A 90 9.04 13.61 12.43
C GLY A 90 9.33 12.45 11.47
N LYS A 91 9.08 11.19 11.87
CA LYS A 91 9.25 10.03 11.00
C LYS A 91 8.10 9.90 10.02
N GLN A 92 8.40 9.35 8.84
CA GLN A 92 7.41 9.06 7.81
C GLN A 92 7.51 7.60 7.36
N ARG A 93 6.40 7.06 6.89
CA ARG A 93 6.29 5.70 6.35
C ARG A 93 5.62 5.72 5.00
N ALA A 94 6.35 5.26 3.98
CA ALA A 94 5.78 5.05 2.65
C ALA A 94 4.92 3.79 2.63
N VAL A 95 3.78 3.85 1.95
CA VAL A 95 2.83 2.74 1.75
C VAL A 95 2.28 2.74 0.33
N GLU A 96 1.94 1.56 -0.19
CA GLU A 96 1.15 1.43 -1.41
C GLU A 96 -0.32 1.37 -1.03
N ALA A 97 -1.10 2.31 -1.55
CA ALA A 97 -2.54 2.42 -1.34
C ALA A 97 -3.31 2.00 -2.60
N TYR A 98 -4.39 1.26 -2.37
CA TYR A 98 -5.36 0.84 -3.37
C TYR A 98 -6.75 1.28 -2.91
N GLY A 99 -7.59 1.69 -3.85
CA GLY A 99 -8.92 2.18 -3.54
C GLY A 99 -9.99 1.54 -4.41
N THR A 100 -11.19 1.38 -3.86
CA THR A 100 -12.39 1.09 -4.64
C THR A 100 -13.59 1.85 -4.07
N SER A 101 -14.50 2.25 -4.94
CA SER A 101 -15.84 2.70 -4.55
C SER A 101 -16.84 1.64 -4.96
N LEU A 102 -17.83 1.36 -4.11
CA LEU A 102 -18.84 0.35 -4.37
C LEU A 102 -20.17 1.03 -4.73
N PRO A 103 -20.92 0.55 -5.74
CA PRO A 103 -22.20 1.15 -6.13
C PRO A 103 -23.22 1.22 -4.98
N ASN A 104 -23.20 0.23 -4.09
CA ASN A 104 -24.11 0.15 -2.94
C ASN A 104 -23.69 1.08 -1.78
N TYR A 105 -22.52 1.71 -1.86
CA TYR A 105 -21.97 2.63 -0.87
C TYR A 105 -21.39 3.87 -1.57
N PRO A 106 -22.23 4.70 -2.23
CA PRO A 106 -21.78 5.78 -3.11
C PRO A 106 -21.12 6.97 -2.38
N ASP A 107 -21.17 6.97 -1.04
CA ASP A 107 -20.55 7.97 -0.17
C ASP A 107 -19.29 7.45 0.52
N ARG A 108 -18.87 6.23 0.18
CA ARG A 108 -17.73 5.55 0.80
C ARG A 108 -16.63 5.24 -0.20
N VAL A 109 -15.40 5.36 0.28
CA VAL A 109 -14.22 4.86 -0.41
C VAL A 109 -13.55 3.84 0.51
N PHE A 110 -13.25 2.67 -0.03
CA PHE A 110 -12.58 1.59 0.67
C PHE A 110 -11.12 1.57 0.25
N LEU A 111 -10.21 1.70 1.21
CA LEU A 111 -8.78 1.78 1.00
C LEU A 111 -8.09 0.56 1.61
N ALA A 112 -7.18 -0.02 0.86
CA ALA A 112 -6.27 -1.06 1.33
C ALA A 112 -4.83 -0.56 1.22
N PHE A 113 -4.04 -0.81 2.27
CA PHE A 113 -2.66 -0.36 2.38
C PHE A 113 -1.74 -1.54 2.57
N LYS A 114 -0.58 -1.49 1.92
CA LYS A 114 0.48 -2.47 2.12
C LYS A 114 1.85 -1.83 2.20
N ALA A 115 2.78 -2.52 2.84
CA ALA A 115 4.19 -2.18 2.81
C ALA A 115 4.70 -2.16 1.36
N PRO A 116 5.41 -1.08 0.95
CA PRO A 116 6.03 -1.03 -0.35
C PRO A 116 7.19 -2.02 -0.35
N SER A 117 7.43 -2.65 -1.51
CA SER A 117 8.62 -3.47 -1.66
C SER A 117 9.87 -2.58 -1.56
N LYS A 118 10.75 -2.82 -0.56
CA LYS A 118 12.04 -2.12 -0.42
C LYS A 118 12.85 -2.18 -1.72
N LEU A 119 12.74 -3.28 -2.47
CA LEU A 119 13.39 -3.46 -3.77
C LEU A 119 12.80 -2.53 -4.84
N ARG A 120 11.46 -2.49 -4.99
CA ARG A 120 10.79 -1.64 -5.99
C ARG A 120 11.06 -0.16 -5.78
N GLN A 121 11.32 0.28 -4.54
CA GLN A 121 11.70 1.67 -4.26
C GLN A 121 13.04 2.09 -4.89
N HIS A 122 13.92 1.12 -5.19
CA HIS A 122 15.26 1.35 -5.72
C HIS A 122 15.39 0.97 -7.20
N VAL A 123 14.28 0.59 -7.85
CA VAL A 123 14.23 0.30 -9.28
C VAL A 123 13.60 1.49 -10.00
N PRO A 124 14.17 1.93 -11.14
CA PRO A 124 13.55 2.98 -11.94
C PRO A 124 12.11 2.61 -12.32
N SER A 125 11.17 3.55 -12.16
CA SER A 125 9.79 3.39 -12.61
C SER A 125 9.70 3.68 -14.12
N SER A 126 10.31 2.81 -14.93
CA SER A 126 10.22 2.88 -16.39
C SER A 126 9.79 1.51 -16.96
N PRO A 127 9.10 1.47 -18.11
CA PRO A 127 8.81 0.22 -18.81
C PRO A 127 10.08 -0.56 -19.17
N GLU A 128 11.20 0.15 -19.34
CA GLU A 128 12.49 -0.44 -19.68
C GLU A 128 13.12 -1.23 -18.54
N SER A 129 12.76 -0.96 -17.28
CA SER A 129 13.30 -1.68 -16.12
C SER A 129 12.59 -3.00 -15.82
N THR A 130 11.56 -3.34 -16.59
CA THR A 130 10.81 -4.60 -16.47
C THR A 130 10.86 -5.41 -17.76
N ASP A 131 10.97 -6.73 -17.63
CA ASP A 131 10.83 -7.65 -18.74
C ASP A 131 9.37 -7.71 -19.21
N HIS A 132 9.14 -7.60 -20.52
CA HIS A 132 7.78 -7.50 -21.07
C HIS A 132 7.00 -8.82 -21.03
N GLN A 133 7.68 -9.97 -21.04
CA GLN A 133 7.02 -11.28 -21.03
C GLN A 133 6.61 -11.67 -19.61
N THR A 134 7.46 -11.40 -18.64
CA THR A 134 7.29 -11.86 -17.24
C THR A 134 6.77 -10.76 -16.31
N GLY A 135 6.93 -9.48 -16.68
CA GLY A 135 6.62 -8.34 -15.81
C GLY A 135 7.58 -8.18 -14.62
N LEU A 136 8.66 -8.98 -14.57
CA LEU A 136 9.66 -8.94 -13.51
C LEU A 136 10.70 -7.84 -13.77
N ILE A 137 11.35 -7.38 -12.71
CA ILE A 137 12.48 -6.44 -12.80
C ILE A 137 13.59 -7.12 -13.60
N LYS A 138 14.18 -6.42 -14.57
CA LYS A 138 15.29 -6.96 -15.36
C LYS A 138 16.50 -7.27 -14.49
N PRO A 139 17.34 -8.26 -14.85
CA PRO A 139 18.47 -8.69 -14.03
C PRO A 139 19.42 -7.56 -13.63
N GLU A 140 19.69 -6.60 -14.52
CA GLU A 140 20.61 -5.49 -14.24
C GLU A 140 20.03 -4.50 -13.22
N ASP A 141 18.78 -4.08 -13.40
CA ASP A 141 18.09 -3.22 -12.44
C ASP A 141 17.93 -3.92 -11.08
N PHE A 142 17.66 -5.23 -11.09
CA PHE A 142 17.59 -6.03 -9.88
C PHE A 142 18.95 -6.03 -9.14
N LYS A 143 20.05 -6.32 -9.84
CA LYS A 143 21.40 -6.30 -9.25
C LYS A 143 21.71 -4.94 -8.65
N GLN A 144 21.38 -3.86 -9.36
CA GLN A 144 21.64 -2.50 -8.88
C GLN A 144 20.82 -2.16 -7.63
N ALA A 145 19.51 -2.41 -7.65
CA ALA A 145 18.64 -2.19 -6.50
C ALA A 145 19.05 -3.03 -5.29
N THR A 146 19.41 -4.30 -5.51
CA THR A 146 19.88 -5.20 -4.45
C THR A 146 21.22 -4.76 -3.87
N ALA A 147 22.14 -4.24 -4.70
CA ALA A 147 23.40 -3.68 -4.23
C ALA A 147 23.20 -2.43 -3.36
N VAL A 148 22.24 -1.57 -3.70
CA VAL A 148 21.87 -0.41 -2.88
C VAL A 148 21.31 -0.87 -1.54
N LEU A 149 20.35 -1.81 -1.55
CA LEU A 149 19.78 -2.38 -0.33
C LEU A 149 20.84 -3.05 0.55
N ALA A 150 21.76 -3.83 -0.03
CA ALA A 150 22.82 -4.52 0.72
C ALA A 150 23.81 -3.56 1.38
N ARG A 151 23.96 -2.33 0.85
CA ARG A 151 24.75 -1.26 1.48
C ARG A 151 23.96 -0.58 2.60
N ALA A 152 22.70 -0.24 2.35
CA ALA A 152 21.82 0.37 3.33
C ALA A 152 21.64 -0.52 4.58
N SER A 153 21.32 -1.81 4.38
CA SER A 153 21.16 -2.77 5.48
C SER A 153 22.43 -2.92 6.30
N ARG A 154 23.62 -2.94 5.67
CA ARG A 154 24.91 -2.98 6.39
C ARG A 154 25.13 -1.78 7.30
N ASN A 155 24.76 -0.58 6.84
CA ASN A 155 24.90 0.64 7.62
C ASN A 155 23.91 0.68 8.81
N GLU A 156 22.75 0.04 8.67
CA GLU A 156 21.70 -0.04 9.70
C GLU A 156 21.86 -1.25 10.63
N GLY A 157 22.85 -2.13 10.38
CA GLY A 157 23.02 -3.38 11.11
C GLY A 157 21.96 -4.45 10.81
N GLU A 158 21.15 -4.25 9.77
CA GLU A 158 20.17 -5.22 9.29
C GLU A 158 20.81 -6.22 8.32
N LYS A 159 20.27 -7.45 8.27
CA LYS A 159 20.67 -8.46 7.29
C LYS A 159 19.73 -8.42 6.09
N LEU A 160 20.29 -8.35 4.89
CA LEU A 160 19.54 -8.55 3.65
C LEU A 160 19.58 -10.03 3.28
N ASP A 161 18.42 -10.69 3.27
CA ASP A 161 18.27 -12.04 2.73
C ASP A 161 17.76 -11.95 1.28
N VAL A 162 18.42 -12.68 0.38
CA VAL A 162 18.06 -12.79 -1.03
C VAL A 162 17.87 -14.26 -1.35
N SER A 163 16.74 -14.62 -1.95
CA SER A 163 16.42 -15.99 -2.34
C SER A 163 16.36 -16.10 -3.86
N LEU A 164 17.02 -17.12 -4.41
CA LEU A 164 16.89 -17.52 -5.81
C LEU A 164 15.89 -18.67 -5.88
N VAL A 165 14.86 -18.51 -6.70
CA VAL A 165 13.86 -19.55 -6.96
C VAL A 165 13.98 -19.93 -8.43
N ASP A 166 14.32 -21.19 -8.68
CA ASP A 166 14.25 -21.79 -10.01
C ASP A 166 12.88 -22.46 -10.17
N VAL A 167 12.13 -22.04 -11.19
CA VAL A 167 10.77 -22.53 -11.46
C VAL A 167 10.84 -23.36 -12.73
N GLY A 168 11.00 -24.67 -12.59
CA GLY A 168 11.04 -25.58 -13.73
C GLY A 168 9.70 -25.63 -14.46
N GLY A 169 9.73 -25.41 -15.78
CA GLY A 169 8.56 -25.56 -16.67
C GLY A 169 7.88 -24.27 -17.13
N LEU A 170 8.52 -23.11 -16.99
CA LEU A 170 8.20 -21.88 -17.74
C LEU A 170 9.08 -21.75 -18.99
#